data_AF-A0A9P6Y178-F1
#
_entry.id   AF-A0A9P6Y178-F1
#
_cell.length_a   1.000
_cell.length_b   1.000
_cell.length_c   1.000
_cell.angle_alpha   90.00
_cell.angle_beta   90.00
_cell.angle_gamma   90.00
#
_symmetry.space_group_name_H-M   'P 1'
#
loop_
_entity.id
_entity.type
_entity.pdbx_description
1 polymer ?
#
loop_
_entity_poly.entity_id
_entity_poly.type
_entity_poly.pdbx_seq_one_letter_code
_entity_poly.pdbx_strand_id
1 'polypeptide(L)' 'MLPTYYAAEYVAAGRLKAILPQCKPQELGIYGVYASRRQMPLILRSMLDFLVERLGSAPWDKPAAAAAGPPILSA' A
#
# COMPACT_ATOMS: atom_id res chain seq x y z
N MET A 1 7.10 -10.20 -6.79
CA MET A 1 6.59 -9.51 -5.59
C MET A 1 5.33 -8.76 -6.00
N LEU A 2 4.23 -8.93 -5.26
CA LEU A 2 2.96 -8.22 -5.52
C LEU A 2 2.90 -6.96 -4.64
N PRO A 3 2.42 -5.81 -5.14
CA PRO A 3 2.19 -4.64 -4.31
C PRO A 3 1.14 -4.90 -3.23
N THR A 4 1.33 -4.37 -2.03
CA THR A 4 0.42 -4.66 -0.91
C THR A 4 -0.97 -4.10 -1.13
N TYR A 5 -1.13 -2.97 -1.83
CA TYR A 5 -2.47 -2.43 -2.15
C TYR A 5 -3.36 -3.42 -2.92
N TYR A 6 -2.77 -4.36 -3.66
CA TYR A 6 -3.49 -5.39 -4.41
C TYR A 6 -3.62 -6.69 -3.63
N ALA A 7 -2.57 -7.08 -2.89
CA ALA A 7 -2.51 -8.38 -2.22
C ALA A 7 -3.08 -8.37 -0.78
N ALA A 8 -3.18 -7.21 -0.13
CA ALA A 8 -3.54 -7.10 1.29
C ALA A 8 -4.84 -7.81 1.64
N GLU A 9 -5.90 -7.62 0.87
CA GLU A 9 -7.21 -8.24 1.14
C GLU A 9 -7.16 -9.76 1.01
N TYR A 10 -6.44 -10.29 0.02
CA TYR A 10 -6.31 -11.71 -0.18
C TYR A 10 -5.44 -12.39 0.89
N VAL A 11 -4.43 -11.67 1.38
CA VAL A 11 -3.62 -12.11 2.52
C VAL A 11 -4.45 -12.08 3.80
N ALA A 12 -5.22 -11.01 4.03
CA ALA A 12 -6.13 -10.89 5.17
C ALA A 12 -7.24 -11.97 5.14
N ALA A 13 -7.75 -12.30 3.95
CA ALA A 13 -8.73 -13.37 3.76
C ALA A 13 -8.14 -14.79 3.83
N GLY A 14 -6.83 -14.94 4.05
CA GLY A 14 -6.15 -16.23 4.09
C GLY A 14 -6.08 -16.96 2.73
N ARG A 15 -6.44 -16.29 1.63
CA ARG A 15 -6.37 -16.84 0.26
C ARG A 15 -4.95 -16.77 -0.31
N LEU A 16 -4.11 -15.88 0.22
CA LEU A 16 -2.69 -15.78 -0.09
C LEU A 16 -1.86 -15.86 1.19
N LYS A 17 -0.70 -16.52 1.12
CA LYS A 17 0.28 -16.59 2.21
C LYS A 17 1.57 -15.88 1.80
N ALA A 18 2.05 -14.98 2.65
CA ALA A 18 3.35 -14.35 2.46
C ALA A 18 4.48 -15.38 2.68
N ILE A 19 5.32 -15.57 1.66
CA ILE A 19 6.37 -16.61 1.65
C ILE A 19 7.76 -16.08 2.04
N LEU A 20 8.01 -14.76 1.94
CA LEU A 20 9.26 -14.11 2.34
C LEU A 20 8.98 -12.79 3.08
N PRO A 21 8.47 -12.82 4.32
CA PRO A 21 8.12 -11.60 5.06
C PRO A 21 9.35 -10.74 5.40
N GLN A 22 10.54 -11.32 5.47
CA GLN A 22 11.79 -10.62 5.80
C GLN A 22 12.45 -9.90 4.60
N CYS A 23 12.06 -10.22 3.36
CA CYS A 23 12.59 -9.52 2.19
C CYS A 23 11.75 -8.28 1.91
N LYS A 24 12.27 -7.10 2.24
CA LYS A 24 11.65 -5.82 1.90
C LYS A 24 11.82 -5.56 0.40
N PRO A 25 10.76 -5.55 -0.41
CA PRO A 25 10.84 -5.11 -1.80
C PRO A 25 11.24 -3.64 -1.84
N GLN A 26 11.74 -3.18 -2.99
CA GLN A 26 11.97 -1.75 -3.19
C GLN A 26 10.67 -0.97 -3.00
N GLU A 27 10.74 0.12 -2.23
CA GLU A 27 9.61 1.03 -2.05
C GLU A 27 9.25 1.67 -3.39
N LEU A 28 8.00 1.49 -3.83
CA LEU A 28 7.46 2.09 -5.03
C LEU A 28 6.54 3.24 -4.63
N GLY A 29 6.86 4.45 -5.11
CA GLY A 29 6.03 5.64 -4.88
C GLY A 29 4.84 5.71 -5.84
N ILE A 30 3.76 6.32 -5.37
CA ILE A 30 2.63 6.73 -6.22
C ILE A 30 2.84 8.20 -6.62
N TYR A 31 2.86 8.48 -7.92
CA TYR A 31 3.13 9.82 -8.45
C TYR A 31 1.95 10.35 -9.26
N GLY A 32 1.50 11.57 -8.94
CA GLY A 32 0.55 12.32 -9.77
C GLY A 32 1.29 13.12 -10.84
N VAL A 33 1.16 12.73 -12.10
CA VAL A 33 1.77 13.41 -13.25
C VAL A 33 0.74 14.31 -13.94
N TYR A 34 1.08 15.57 -14.17
CA TYR A 34 0.21 16.56 -14.81
C TYR A 34 1.02 17.56 -15.66
N ALA A 35 0.35 18.20 -16.63
CA ALA A 35 1.01 18.91 -17.73
C ALA A 35 1.77 20.19 -17.33
N SER A 36 1.31 20.96 -16.33
CA SER A 36 1.98 22.20 -15.92
C SER A 36 1.69 22.60 -14.47
N ARG A 37 2.71 23.15 -13.80
CA ARG A 37 2.64 23.75 -12.45
C ARG A 37 2.29 25.23 -12.46
N ARG A 38 2.35 25.90 -13.62
CA ARG A 38 2.25 27.37 -13.73
C ARG A 38 0.81 27.90 -13.61
N GLN A 39 -0.15 27.11 -14.08
CA GLN A 39 -1.58 27.42 -14.03
C GLN A 39 -2.31 26.27 -13.36
N MET A 40 -1.85 25.85 -12.18
CA MET A 40 -2.46 24.73 -11.47
C MET A 40 -3.86 25.14 -11.01
N PRO A 41 -4.95 24.59 -11.59
CA PRO A 41 -6.29 24.95 -11.19
C PRO A 41 -6.52 24.53 -9.74
N LEU A 42 -7.28 25.32 -8.96
CA LEU A 42 -7.52 25.03 -7.55
C LEU A 42 -8.09 23.62 -7.35
N ILE A 43 -8.99 23.18 -8.24
CA ILE A 43 -9.58 21.85 -8.21
C ILE A 43 -8.54 20.73 -8.30
N LEU A 44 -7.50 20.88 -9.13
CA LEU A 44 -6.44 19.89 -9.29
C LEU A 44 -5.58 19.84 -8.02
N ARG A 45 -5.30 21.00 -7.42
CA ARG A 45 -4.58 21.07 -6.14
C ARG A 45 -5.36 20.37 -5.04
N SER A 46 -6.63 20.73 -4.86
CA SER A 46 -7.50 20.09 -3.87
C SER A 46 -7.63 18.57 -4.09
N MET A 47 -7.73 18.11 -5.34
CA MET A 47 -7.74 16.69 -5.66
C MET A 47 -6.43 15.99 -5.26
N LEU A 48 -5.28 16.60 -5.57
CA LEU A 48 -3.98 16.04 -5.19
C LEU A 48 -3.79 16.03 -3.68
N ASP A 49 -4.17 17.09 -2.98
CA ASP A 49 -4.11 17.17 -1.52
C ASP A 49 -4.97 16.05 -0.89
N PHE A 50 -6.19 15.83 -1.41
CA PHE A 50 -7.05 14.73 -0.99
C PHE A 50 -6.41 13.35 -1.24
N LEU A 51 -5.80 13.15 -2.41
CA LEU A 51 -5.13 11.89 -2.74
C LEU A 51 -3.93 11.64 -1.82
N VAL A 52 -3.14 12.67 -1.51
CA VAL A 52 -2.01 12.56 -0.58
C VAL A 52 -2.50 12.20 0.83
N GLU A 53 -3.55 12.85 1.31
CA GLU A 53 -4.13 12.55 2.63
C GLU A 53 -4.63 11.11 2.72
N ARG A 54 -5.29 10.61 1.67
CA ARG A 54 -5.89 9.28 1.65
C ARG A 54 -4.88 8.15 1.40
N LEU A 55 -3.89 8.38 0.54
CA LEU A 55 -2.92 7.36 0.12
C LEU A 55 -1.65 7.38 0.97
N GLY A 56 -1.29 8.52 1.57
CA GLY A 56 -0.02 8.71 2.28
C GLY A 56 0.15 7.83 3.52
N SER A 57 -0.95 7.40 4.14
CA SER A 57 -0.90 6.47 5.27
C SER A 57 -0.81 5.00 4.86
N ALA A 58 -0.66 4.70 3.55
CA ALA A 58 -0.72 3.35 2.99
C ALA A 58 -1.84 2.51 3.63
N PRO A 59 -3.13 2.91 3.48
CA PRO A 59 -4.24 2.33 4.26
C PRO A 59 -4.43 0.82 4.07
N TRP A 60 -3.91 0.25 2.98
CA TRP A 60 -3.89 -1.18 2.69
C TRP A 60 -2.88 -1.98 3.52
N ASP A 61 -1.82 -1.34 4.04
CA ASP A 61 -0.81 -1.98 4.91
C ASP A 61 -1.24 -2.00 6.37
N LYS A 62 -2.45 -1.51 6.69
CA LYS A 62 -3.01 -1.63 8.04
C LYS A 62 -3.11 -3.12 8.39
N PRO A 63 -2.48 -3.56 9.48
CA PRO A 63 -2.63 -4.94 9.91
C PRO A 63 -4.10 -5.17 10.19
N ALA A 64 -4.74 -6.05 9.40
CA ALA A 64 -5.97 -6.68 9.84
C ALA A 64 -5.62 -7.33 11.19
N ALA A 65 -6.31 -6.94 12.26
CA ALA A 65 -5.97 -7.27 13.65
C ALA A 65 -6.02 -8.78 14.01
N ALA A 66 -5.92 -9.68 13.04
CA ALA A 66 -6.01 -11.13 13.21
C ALA A 66 -5.18 -11.84 12.14
N ALA A 67 -3.85 -11.87 12.28
CA ALA A 67 -3.02 -12.88 11.64
C ALA A 67 -1.74 -13.15 12.45
N ALA A 68 -1.91 -13.40 13.75
CA ALA A 68 -0.95 -14.20 14.49
C ALA A 68 -1.06 -15.66 13.96
N GLY A 69 -0.35 -15.97 12.88
CA GLY A 69 -0.12 -17.34 12.43
C GLY A 69 0.98 -18.01 13.27
N PRO A 70 0.88 -19.33 13.55
CA PRO A 70 1.63 -19.99 14.62
C PRO A 70 3.13 -20.10 14.31
N PRO A 71 3.98 -20.30 15.34
CA PRO A 71 5.42 -20.48 15.16
C PRO A 71 5.67 -21.74 14.32
N ILE A 72 6.30 -21.56 13.16
CA ILE A 72 6.80 -22.69 12.38
C ILE A 72 8.03 -23.27 13.08
N LEU A 73 7.87 -24.52 13.55
CA LEU A 73 8.90 -25.39 14.09
C LEU A 73 10.03 -25.53 13.05
N SER A 74 11.25 -25.12 13.38
CA SER A 74 12.44 -25.49 12.61
C SER A 74 12.90 -26.85 13.12
N ALA A 75 12.82 -27.87 12.26
CA ALA A 75 13.53 -29.15 12.41
C ALA A 75 14.83 -29.09 11.61
#